data_AF-A0A9W7BC72-F1
#
_entry.id   AF-A0A9W7BC72-F1
#
_cell.length_a   1.000
_cell.length_b   1.000
_cell.length_c   1.000
_cell.angle_alpha   90.00
_cell.angle_beta   90.00
_cell.angle_gamma   90.00
#
_symmetry.space_group_name_H-M   'P 1'
#
loop_
_entity.id
_entity.type
_entity.pdbx_description
1 polymer ?
#
loop_
_entity_poly.entity_id
_entity_poly.type
_entity_poly.pdbx_seq_one_letter_code
_entity_poly.pdbx_strand_id
1 'polypeptide(L)'
;MLQSSSPRTSHPLDLPLPRRPGEVSLSAFTLLFSELVQLHQTSASSVSDFESLLSKSGWEVGSRTYLMSSQVQGGKNREIRVLGVLQFLSSTIWTSLFNKKADSLEKSLNSSSEYMIHDSNPLPTIFCEVPSSLSSFNPASFVSGIVKGALETAGFGCEVTAHRVDEGEGNRTVFLVNFCREVMEREEAFV
;
A
#
# COMPACT_ATOMS: atom_id res chain seq x y z
N MET A 1 -22.15 52.39 -8.95
CA MET A 1 -20.72 52.06 -8.77
C MET A 1 -20.64 50.86 -7.83
N LEU A 2 -20.46 49.67 -8.38
CA LEU A 2 -20.28 48.43 -7.61
C LEU A 2 -18.79 48.31 -7.26
N GLN A 3 -18.42 48.55 -5.99
CA GLN A 3 -17.06 48.32 -5.51
C GLN A 3 -16.78 46.82 -5.45
N SER A 4 -15.71 46.41 -6.12
CA SER A 4 -15.14 45.07 -6.10
C SER A 4 -14.68 44.70 -4.68
N SER A 5 -15.30 43.68 -4.08
CA SER A 5 -14.85 43.08 -2.84
C SER A 5 -13.54 42.32 -3.04
N SER A 6 -12.52 42.71 -2.27
CA SER A 6 -11.22 42.02 -2.17
C SER A 6 -11.40 40.56 -1.70
N PRO A 7 -10.54 39.62 -2.14
CA PRO A 7 -10.62 38.22 -1.70
C PRO A 7 -10.32 38.15 -0.20
N ARG A 8 -11.24 37.56 0.59
CA ARG A 8 -11.02 37.33 2.02
C ARG A 8 -9.87 36.33 2.18
N THR A 9 -8.74 36.79 2.68
CA THR A 9 -7.69 35.92 3.22
C THR A 9 -8.26 35.23 4.46
N SER A 10 -8.41 33.90 4.42
CA SER A 10 -8.86 33.11 5.57
C SER A 10 -7.94 33.34 6.77
N HIS A 11 -8.53 33.56 7.96
CA HIS A 11 -7.79 33.83 9.19
C HIS A 11 -6.92 32.61 9.56
N PRO A 12 -5.68 32.77 10.05
CA PRO A 12 -4.78 31.65 10.39
C PRO A 12 -5.37 30.64 11.39
N LEU A 13 -6.36 31.05 12.18
CA LEU A 13 -7.09 30.19 13.14
C LEU A 13 -8.24 29.40 12.53
N ASP A 14 -8.68 29.75 11.31
CA ASP A 14 -9.67 28.98 10.55
C ASP A 14 -9.01 27.82 9.79
N LEU A 15 -7.67 27.74 9.78
CA LEU A 15 -6.96 26.59 9.23
C LEU A 15 -6.96 25.44 10.24
N PRO A 16 -7.22 24.20 9.80
CA PRO A 16 -7.03 23.04 10.67
C PRO A 16 -5.59 23.03 11.19
N LEU A 17 -5.44 22.97 12.51
CA LEU A 17 -4.14 22.90 13.16
C LEU A 17 -3.31 21.76 12.53
N PRO A 18 -2.02 21.98 12.23
CA PRO A 18 -1.16 20.91 11.75
C PRO A 18 -1.05 19.86 12.86
N ARG A 19 -1.85 18.80 12.75
CA ARG A 19 -1.74 17.63 13.62
C ARG A 19 -0.40 17.00 13.28
N ARG A 20 0.50 16.96 14.26
CA ARG A 20 1.69 16.11 14.15
C ARG A 20 1.21 14.68 13.92
N PRO A 21 1.83 13.92 12.99
CA PRO A 21 1.51 12.51 12.85
C PRO A 21 1.68 11.85 14.22
N GLY A 22 0.64 11.16 14.69
CA GLY A 22 0.70 10.46 15.96
C GLY A 22 1.63 9.26 15.81
N GLU A 23 2.76 9.28 16.50
CA GLU A 23 3.68 8.15 16.54
C GLU A 23 3.17 7.14 17.57
N VAL A 24 3.06 5.88 17.16
CA VAL A 24 2.68 4.76 18.04
C VAL A 24 3.89 3.86 18.18
N SER A 25 4.05 3.21 19.34
CA SER A 25 5.14 2.27 19.53
C SER A 25 5.03 1.09 18.57
N LEU A 26 6.16 0.74 17.94
CA LEU A 26 6.24 -0.38 17.02
C LEU A 26 5.85 -1.72 17.68
N SER A 27 6.12 -1.86 18.98
CA SER A 27 5.71 -3.01 19.78
C SER A 27 4.19 -3.14 19.90
N ALA A 28 3.45 -2.02 20.03
CA ALA A 28 1.98 -2.08 20.09
C ALA A 28 1.39 -2.56 18.76
N PHE A 29 1.93 -2.09 17.64
CA PHE A 29 1.57 -2.58 16.31
C PHE A 29 1.89 -4.07 16.16
N THR A 30 3.09 -4.49 16.58
CA THR A 30 3.55 -5.89 16.51
C THR A 30 2.60 -6.83 17.25
N LEU A 31 2.24 -6.48 18.50
CA LEU A 31 1.34 -7.29 19.32
C LEU A 31 -0.05 -7.38 18.69
N LEU A 32 -0.60 -6.26 18.22
CA LEU A 32 -1.90 -6.23 17.53
C LEU A 32 -1.86 -7.07 16.25
N PHE A 33 -0.81 -6.94 15.46
CA PHE A 33 -0.65 -7.68 14.22
C PHE A 33 -0.50 -9.19 14.48
N SER A 34 0.24 -9.57 15.52
CA SER A 34 0.41 -10.98 15.91
C SER A 34 -0.93 -11.63 16.29
N GLU A 35 -1.80 -10.88 16.99
CA GLU A 35 -3.15 -11.35 17.34
C GLU A 35 -4.05 -11.41 16.11
N LEU A 36 -3.94 -10.44 15.20
CA LEU A 36 -4.67 -10.45 13.92
C LEU A 36 -4.32 -11.68 13.09
N VAL A 37 -3.03 -12.03 13.02
CA VAL A 37 -2.53 -13.23 12.34
C VAL A 37 -3.11 -14.49 12.99
N GLN A 38 -3.09 -14.58 14.32
CA GLN A 38 -3.67 -15.72 15.05
C GLN A 38 -5.19 -15.85 14.84
N LEU A 39 -5.93 -14.74 14.86
CA LEU A 39 -7.38 -14.72 14.61
C LEU A 39 -7.70 -15.30 13.23
N HIS A 40 -6.98 -14.87 12.21
CA HIS A 40 -7.17 -15.38 10.85
C HIS A 40 -6.73 -16.85 10.71
N GLN A 41 -5.73 -17.31 11.46
CA GLN A 41 -5.35 -18.73 11.49
C GLN A 41 -6.46 -19.61 12.06
N THR A 42 -7.13 -19.18 13.14
CA THR A 42 -8.25 -19.94 13.72
C THR A 42 -9.48 -19.97 12.81
N SER A 43 -9.64 -18.96 11.94
CA SER A 43 -10.79 -18.83 11.05
C SER A 43 -10.58 -19.48 9.68
N ALA A 44 -9.32 -19.75 9.30
CA ALA A 44 -8.98 -20.26 7.98
C ALA A 44 -8.85 -21.80 7.96
N SER A 45 -9.42 -22.42 6.93
CA SER A 45 -9.34 -23.87 6.69
C SER A 45 -8.12 -24.27 5.86
N SER A 46 -7.55 -23.33 5.09
CA SER A 46 -6.40 -23.55 4.20
C SER A 46 -5.42 -22.37 4.23
N VAL A 47 -4.15 -22.61 3.85
CA VAL A 47 -3.12 -21.56 3.76
C VAL A 47 -3.49 -20.50 2.72
N SER A 48 -4.11 -20.90 1.61
CA SER A 48 -4.57 -19.97 0.57
C SER A 48 -5.72 -19.08 1.06
N ASP A 49 -6.67 -19.65 1.83
CA ASP A 49 -7.77 -18.85 2.40
C ASP A 49 -7.23 -17.87 3.44
N PHE A 50 -6.26 -18.31 4.23
CA PHE A 50 -5.58 -17.48 5.21
C PHE A 50 -4.88 -16.27 4.55
N GLU A 51 -4.14 -16.48 3.46
CA GLU A 51 -3.50 -15.40 2.70
C GLU A 51 -4.52 -14.44 2.08
N SER A 52 -5.63 -14.96 1.55
CA SER A 52 -6.72 -14.15 0.99
C SER A 52 -7.40 -13.28 2.06
N LEU A 53 -7.68 -13.84 3.24
CA LEU A 53 -8.25 -13.11 4.38
C LEU A 53 -7.31 -12.03 4.90
N LEU A 54 -6.01 -12.34 4.99
CA LEU A 54 -5.01 -11.37 5.41
C LEU A 54 -4.85 -10.24 4.37
N SER A 55 -4.87 -10.58 3.08
CA SER A 55 -4.88 -9.62 1.98
C SER A 55 -6.12 -8.72 2.03
N LYS A 56 -7.30 -9.27 2.34
CA LYS A 56 -8.53 -8.50 2.53
C LYS A 56 -8.41 -7.50 3.69
N SER A 57 -7.82 -7.91 4.81
CA SER A 57 -7.55 -6.98 5.93
C SER A 57 -6.58 -5.86 5.50
N GLY A 58 -5.54 -6.20 4.74
CA GLY A 58 -4.62 -5.22 4.15
C GLY A 58 -5.33 -4.26 3.18
N TRP A 59 -6.26 -4.76 2.38
CA TRP A 59 -7.02 -3.96 1.41
C TRP A 59 -7.82 -2.83 2.05
N GLU A 60 -8.46 -3.08 3.20
CA GLU A 60 -9.17 -2.03 3.93
C GLU A 60 -8.22 -0.94 4.44
N VAL A 61 -7.04 -1.34 4.93
CA VAL A 61 -6.00 -0.41 5.39
C VAL A 61 -5.43 0.41 4.23
N GLY A 62 -5.16 -0.22 3.08
CA GLY A 62 -4.65 0.45 1.88
C GLY A 62 -5.63 1.47 1.32
N SER A 63 -6.91 1.11 1.25
CA SER A 63 -7.98 1.99 0.77
C SER A 63 -8.09 3.25 1.63
N ARG A 64 -8.09 3.10 2.96
CA ARG A 64 -8.15 4.23 3.90
C ARG A 64 -6.88 5.09 3.86
N THR A 65 -5.70 4.47 3.78
CA THR A 65 -4.42 5.17 3.71
C THR A 65 -4.32 6.02 2.44
N TYR A 66 -4.77 5.50 1.29
CA TYR A 66 -4.82 6.26 0.05
C TYR A 66 -5.76 7.47 0.15
N LEU A 67 -6.98 7.26 0.68
CA LEU A 67 -7.94 8.35 0.89
C LEU A 67 -7.38 9.46 1.77
N MET A 68 -6.80 9.10 2.92
CA MET A 68 -6.15 10.06 3.81
C MET A 68 -5.03 10.84 3.11
N SER A 69 -4.16 10.14 2.38
CA SER A 69 -3.05 10.76 1.66
C SER A 69 -3.54 11.72 0.56
N SER A 70 -4.62 11.37 -0.14
CA SER A 70 -5.21 12.21 -1.19
C SER A 70 -5.86 13.49 -0.66
N GLN A 71 -6.45 13.44 0.55
CA GLN A 71 -7.05 14.60 1.20
C GLN A 71 -5.99 15.59 1.71
N VAL A 72 -4.88 15.07 2.24
CA VAL A 72 -3.74 15.89 2.68
C VAL A 72 -3.12 16.68 1.52
N GLN A 73 -3.14 16.13 0.29
CA GLN A 73 -2.64 16.81 -0.90
C GLN A 73 -3.63 17.80 -1.55
N GLY A 74 -4.80 18.04 -0.95
CA GLY A 74 -5.75 19.05 -1.42
C GLY A 74 -6.33 18.78 -2.81
N GLY A 75 -6.44 17.51 -3.21
CA GLY A 75 -7.10 17.10 -4.47
C GLY A 75 -6.37 17.47 -5.76
N LYS A 76 -5.15 18.00 -5.71
CA LYS A 76 -4.46 18.51 -6.92
C LYS A 76 -3.73 17.46 -7.76
N ASN A 77 -3.43 16.28 -7.24
CA ASN A 77 -2.62 15.28 -7.94
C ASN A 77 -3.24 13.88 -7.85
N ARG A 78 -4.46 13.71 -8.39
CA ARG A 78 -4.93 12.34 -8.65
C ARG A 78 -4.13 11.81 -9.83
N GLU A 79 -3.17 10.93 -9.55
CA GLU A 79 -2.36 10.31 -10.58
C GLU A 79 -3.27 9.57 -11.57
N ILE A 80 -3.12 9.92 -12.85
CA ILE A 80 -3.88 9.30 -13.96
C ILE A 80 -3.08 8.21 -14.66
N ARG A 81 -1.74 8.25 -14.51
CA ARG A 81 -0.81 7.31 -15.14
C ARG A 81 -0.43 6.17 -14.19
N VAL A 82 -0.29 4.97 -14.74
CA VAL A 82 0.11 3.76 -13.99
C VAL A 82 1.46 3.97 -13.29
N LEU A 83 2.47 4.50 -14.00
CA LEU A 83 3.78 4.76 -13.40
C LEU A 83 3.70 5.80 -12.26
N GLY A 84 2.87 6.83 -12.44
CA GLY A 84 2.69 7.90 -11.45
C GLY A 84 2.10 7.37 -10.15
N VAL A 85 1.04 6.56 -10.23
CA VAL A 85 0.41 5.98 -9.03
C VAL A 85 1.33 4.97 -8.34
N LEU A 86 2.11 4.17 -9.08
CA LEU A 86 3.09 3.25 -8.50
C LEU A 86 4.24 3.99 -7.79
N GLN A 87 4.71 5.10 -8.36
CA GLN A 87 5.71 5.97 -7.73
C GLN A 87 5.15 6.63 -6.47
N PHE A 88 3.90 7.09 -6.51
CA PHE A 88 3.20 7.62 -5.35
C PHE A 88 3.10 6.58 -4.23
N LEU A 89 2.77 5.33 -4.58
CA LEU A 89 2.63 4.23 -3.63
C LEU A 89 3.98 3.84 -2.98
N SER A 90 5.01 3.63 -3.80
CA SER A 90 6.37 3.29 -3.33
C SER A 90 7.06 4.40 -2.53
N SER A 91 6.65 5.66 -2.72
CA SER A 91 7.19 6.79 -1.97
C SER A 91 6.32 7.19 -0.78
N THR A 92 5.09 7.64 -1.03
CA THR A 92 4.25 8.32 -0.04
C THR A 92 3.57 7.32 0.88
N ILE A 93 2.93 6.29 0.32
CA ILE A 93 2.24 5.27 1.12
C ILE A 93 3.27 4.45 1.91
N TRP A 94 4.37 4.05 1.27
CA TRP A 94 5.45 3.32 1.95
C TRP A 94 6.07 4.13 3.11
N THR A 95 6.37 5.42 2.91
CA THR A 95 6.91 6.26 3.98
C THR A 95 5.89 6.47 5.10
N SER A 96 4.60 6.59 4.78
CA SER A 96 3.54 6.74 5.77
C SER A 96 3.36 5.49 6.65
N LEU A 97 3.47 4.30 6.06
CA LEU A 97 3.23 3.04 6.76
C LEU A 97 4.49 2.46 7.43
N PHE A 98 5.64 2.57 6.77
CA PHE A 98 6.86 1.88 7.16
C PHE A 98 8.02 2.81 7.49
N ASN A 99 7.82 4.13 7.39
CA ASN A 99 8.87 5.14 7.58
C ASN A 99 10.11 4.90 6.70
N LYS A 100 9.92 4.23 5.56
CA LYS A 100 10.92 3.82 4.58
C LYS A 100 10.28 3.92 3.19
N LYS A 101 11.04 4.29 2.17
CA LYS A 101 10.61 4.14 0.76
C LYS A 101 10.81 2.70 0.30
N ALA A 102 10.05 2.26 -0.70
CA ALA A 102 10.35 0.99 -1.36
C ALA A 102 11.72 1.06 -2.04
N ASP A 103 12.43 -0.06 -2.11
CA ASP A 103 13.82 -0.08 -2.57
C ASP A 103 13.93 0.03 -4.09
N SER A 104 13.04 -0.65 -4.82
CA SER A 104 12.99 -0.59 -6.28
C SER A 104 11.56 -0.77 -6.80
N LEU A 105 11.28 -0.11 -7.93
CA LEU A 105 10.07 -0.29 -8.73
C LEU A 105 10.52 -0.62 -10.15
N GLU A 106 10.18 -1.82 -10.61
CA GLU A 106 10.58 -2.35 -11.91
C GLU A 106 9.35 -2.71 -12.74
N LYS A 107 9.43 -2.51 -14.05
CA LYS A 107 8.44 -3.03 -14.99
C LYS A 107 8.92 -4.39 -15.50
N SER A 108 8.03 -5.38 -15.54
CA SER A 108 8.36 -6.69 -16.08
C SER A 108 8.77 -6.57 -17.56
N LEU A 109 9.80 -7.33 -17.95
CA LEU A 109 10.23 -7.41 -19.35
C LEU A 109 9.31 -8.30 -20.18
N ASN A 110 8.60 -9.22 -19.51
CA ASN A 110 7.79 -10.26 -20.16
C ASN A 110 6.33 -9.82 -20.38
N SER A 111 5.84 -8.87 -19.59
CA SER A 111 4.48 -8.34 -19.72
C SER A 111 4.45 -6.84 -19.50
N SER A 112 3.76 -6.11 -20.39
CA SER A 112 3.57 -4.68 -20.26
C SER A 112 2.62 -4.29 -19.12
N SER A 113 1.77 -5.22 -18.67
CA SER A 113 0.78 -5.05 -17.59
C SER A 113 1.33 -5.32 -16.20
N GLU A 114 2.56 -5.84 -16.10
CA GLU A 114 3.13 -6.37 -14.87
C GLU A 114 4.24 -5.47 -14.34
N TYR A 115 4.14 -5.13 -13.07
CA TYR A 115 5.08 -4.28 -12.34
C TYR A 115 5.50 -4.97 -11.05
N MET A 116 6.72 -4.72 -10.61
CA MET A 116 7.34 -5.35 -9.44
C MET A 116 7.82 -4.27 -8.47
N ILE A 117 7.34 -4.33 -7.23
CA ILE A 117 7.84 -3.51 -6.13
C ILE A 117 8.72 -4.38 -5.25
N HIS A 118 9.96 -3.98 -5.06
CA HIS A 118 10.93 -4.68 -4.22
C HIS A 118 11.05 -4.00 -2.86
N ASP A 119 10.96 -4.81 -1.81
CA ASP A 119 11.20 -4.35 -0.44
C ASP A 119 12.09 -5.32 0.33
N SER A 120 13.21 -4.80 0.81
CA SER A 120 14.17 -5.47 1.69
C SER A 120 13.71 -5.25 3.12
N ASN A 121 13.22 -6.32 3.75
CA ASN A 121 12.65 -6.33 5.11
C ASN A 121 11.36 -5.50 5.27
N PRO A 122 10.23 -5.91 4.68
CA PRO A 122 8.94 -5.33 5.03
C PRO A 122 8.68 -5.47 6.53
N LEU A 123 8.39 -4.36 7.22
CA LEU A 123 8.23 -4.32 8.68
C LEU A 123 7.35 -5.44 9.27
N PRO A 124 6.18 -5.82 8.71
CA PRO A 124 5.37 -6.91 9.30
C PRO A 124 6.08 -8.26 9.31
N THR A 125 7.07 -8.48 8.44
CA THR A 125 7.85 -9.73 8.38
C THR A 125 8.98 -9.76 9.40
N ILE A 126 9.44 -8.62 9.90
CA ILE A 126 10.44 -8.55 10.98
C ILE A 126 9.83 -8.95 12.32
N PHE A 127 8.54 -8.64 12.52
CA PHE A 127 7.88 -8.71 13.82
C PHE A 127 6.97 -9.92 14.02
N CYS A 128 6.82 -10.76 12.99
CA CYS A 128 6.02 -11.97 13.08
C CYS A 128 6.94 -13.19 12.88
N GLU A 129 7.31 -13.85 13.99
CA GLU A 129 7.83 -15.21 13.89
C GLU A 129 6.68 -16.10 13.41
N VAL A 130 6.74 -16.52 12.16
CA VAL A 130 5.79 -17.49 11.62
C VAL A 130 6.10 -18.83 12.29
N PRO A 131 5.13 -19.49 12.96
CA PRO A 131 5.35 -20.81 13.54
C PRO A 131 5.84 -21.80 12.47
N SER A 132 6.76 -22.70 12.82
CA SER A 132 7.39 -23.65 11.89
C SER A 132 6.41 -24.55 11.12
N SER A 133 5.16 -24.64 11.55
CA SER A 133 4.06 -25.33 10.88
C SER A 133 3.52 -24.61 9.63
N LEU A 134 3.84 -23.32 9.46
CA LEU A 134 3.36 -22.44 8.39
C LEU A 134 4.50 -21.98 7.48
N SER A 135 5.47 -22.86 7.19
CA SER A 135 6.66 -22.51 6.39
C SER A 135 6.35 -22.00 4.97
N SER A 136 5.16 -22.28 4.44
CA SER A 136 4.70 -21.80 3.13
C SER A 136 3.90 -20.49 3.18
N PHE A 137 3.60 -19.96 4.36
CA PHE A 137 2.81 -18.74 4.51
C PHE A 137 3.69 -17.50 4.28
N ASN A 138 3.18 -16.55 3.48
CA ASN A 138 3.83 -15.26 3.30
C ASN A 138 3.12 -14.13 4.11
N PRO A 139 3.72 -13.61 5.20
CA PRO A 139 3.18 -12.45 5.93
C PRO A 139 3.03 -11.20 5.06
N ALA A 140 3.80 -11.11 3.98
CA ALA A 140 3.72 -10.01 3.03
C ALA A 140 2.40 -10.00 2.24
N SER A 141 1.57 -11.05 2.31
CA SER A 141 0.20 -11.05 1.77
C SER A 141 -0.68 -9.96 2.39
N PHE A 142 -0.39 -9.53 3.63
CA PHE A 142 -1.02 -8.34 4.21
C PHE A 142 -0.66 -7.08 3.43
N VAL A 143 0.64 -6.91 3.14
CA VAL A 143 1.16 -5.73 2.43
C VAL A 143 0.71 -5.71 0.98
N SER A 144 0.65 -6.87 0.30
CA SER A 144 0.06 -6.93 -1.06
C SER A 144 -1.39 -6.48 -1.07
N GLY A 145 -2.16 -6.84 -0.03
CA GLY A 145 -3.51 -6.33 0.21
C GLY A 145 -3.57 -4.81 0.30
N ILE A 146 -2.66 -4.20 1.07
CA ILE A 146 -2.55 -2.74 1.17
C ILE A 146 -2.32 -2.10 -0.21
N VAL A 147 -1.38 -2.65 -0.98
CA VAL A 147 -1.08 -2.16 -2.33
C VAL A 147 -2.31 -2.25 -3.23
N LYS A 148 -2.98 -3.40 -3.23
CA LYS A 148 -4.21 -3.64 -3.99
C LYS A 148 -5.30 -2.62 -3.62
N GLY A 149 -5.58 -2.45 -2.32
CA GLY A 149 -6.61 -1.53 -1.85
C GLY A 149 -6.33 -0.07 -2.20
N ALA A 150 -5.07 0.35 -2.14
CA ALA A 150 -4.68 1.68 -2.56
C ALA A 150 -4.89 1.91 -4.07
N LEU A 151 -4.46 0.95 -4.90
CA LEU A 151 -4.59 1.04 -6.37
C LEU A 151 -6.05 0.97 -6.84
N GLU A 152 -6.86 0.07 -6.27
CA GLU A 152 -8.28 -0.02 -6.60
C GLU A 152 -9.02 1.27 -6.20
N THR A 153 -8.73 1.83 -5.02
CA THR A 153 -9.31 3.11 -4.59
C THR A 153 -8.86 4.28 -5.48
N ALA A 154 -7.64 4.22 -6.01
CA ALA A 154 -7.15 5.17 -7.00
C ALA A 154 -7.84 5.04 -8.37
N GLY A 155 -8.52 3.93 -8.65
CA GLY A 155 -9.18 3.63 -9.92
C GLY A 155 -8.30 2.86 -10.90
N PHE A 156 -7.35 2.08 -10.37
CA PHE A 156 -6.49 1.17 -11.12
C PHE A 156 -6.76 -0.26 -10.63
N GLY A 157 -7.69 -0.96 -11.29
CA GLY A 157 -7.97 -2.37 -11.01
C GLY A 157 -6.72 -3.22 -11.25
N CYS A 158 -6.37 -4.05 -10.26
CA CYS A 158 -5.18 -4.89 -10.33
C CYS A 158 -5.30 -6.13 -9.43
N GLU A 159 -4.45 -7.11 -9.73
CA GLU A 159 -4.16 -8.24 -8.88
C GLU A 159 -2.75 -8.08 -8.32
N VAL A 160 -2.58 -8.32 -7.01
CA VAL A 160 -1.29 -8.17 -6.34
C VAL A 160 -0.96 -9.43 -5.57
N THR A 161 0.19 -10.03 -5.87
CA THR A 161 0.73 -11.19 -5.15
C THR A 161 2.06 -10.83 -4.48
N ALA A 162 2.37 -11.49 -3.38
CA ALA A 162 3.63 -11.30 -2.67
C ALA A 162 4.48 -12.58 -2.79
N HIS A 163 5.71 -12.44 -3.25
CA HIS A 163 6.68 -13.51 -3.36
C HIS A 163 7.89 -13.19 -2.51
N ARG A 164 8.20 -14.07 -1.55
CA ARG A 164 9.43 -13.99 -0.79
C ARG A 164 10.55 -14.63 -1.61
N VAL A 165 11.65 -13.90 -1.78
CA VAL A 165 12.83 -14.37 -2.50
C VAL A 165 13.93 -14.61 -1.48
N ASP A 166 14.28 -15.87 -1.26
CA ASP A 166 15.31 -16.28 -0.29
C ASP A 166 16.73 -16.29 -0.91
N GLU A 167 16.93 -15.62 -2.05
CA GLU A 167 18.25 -15.49 -2.69
C GLU A 167 19.08 -14.35 -2.06
N GLY A 168 19.87 -14.67 -1.01
CA GLY A 168 20.94 -13.82 -0.46
C GLY A 168 20.88 -13.53 1.05
N GLU A 169 21.81 -12.70 1.55
CA GLU A 169 21.79 -12.14 2.92
C GLU A 169 20.69 -11.07 3.06
N GLY A 170 19.42 -11.47 3.01
CA GLY A 170 18.32 -10.55 3.25
C GLY A 170 16.96 -11.14 2.92
N ASN A 171 15.96 -10.85 3.76
CA ASN A 171 14.58 -11.24 3.52
C ASN A 171 13.95 -10.24 2.53
N ARG A 172 14.20 -10.46 1.23
CA ARG A 172 13.65 -9.62 0.15
C ARG A 172 12.27 -10.14 -0.24
N THR A 173 11.31 -9.23 -0.31
CA THR A 173 9.97 -9.52 -0.78
C THR A 173 9.71 -8.75 -2.06
N VAL A 174 9.12 -9.42 -3.04
CA VAL A 174 8.68 -8.85 -4.31
C VAL A 174 7.16 -8.84 -4.33
N PHE A 175 6.59 -7.65 -4.51
CA PHE A 175 5.15 -7.49 -4.75
C PHE A 175 4.92 -7.36 -6.25
N LEU A 176 4.25 -8.35 -6.81
CA LEU A 176 3.93 -8.41 -8.22
C LEU A 176 2.54 -7.82 -8.43
N VAL A 177 2.47 -6.74 -9.20
CA VAL A 177 1.25 -5.99 -9.50
C VAL A 177 0.92 -6.22 -10.97
N ASN A 178 -0.19 -6.90 -11.22
CA ASN A 178 -0.71 -7.13 -12.56
C ASN A 178 -1.98 -6.29 -12.76
N PHE A 179 -1.94 -5.34 -13.70
CA PHE A 179 -3.08 -4.48 -13.97
C PHE A 179 -4.11 -5.16 -14.87
N CYS A 180 -5.39 -4.89 -14.62
CA CYS A 180 -6.46 -5.35 -15.50
C CYS A 180 -6.33 -4.71 -16.89
N ARG A 181 -6.83 -5.41 -17.91
CA ARG A 181 -6.76 -4.97 -19.32
C ARG A 181 -7.33 -3.57 -19.51
N GLU A 182 -8.43 -3.23 -18.85
CA GLU A 182 -9.10 -1.94 -18.96
C GLU A 182 -8.21 -0.77 -18.50
N VAL A 183 -7.34 -1.01 -17.51
CA VAL A 183 -6.39 -0.01 -17.02
C VAL A 183 -5.28 0.21 -18.06
N MET A 184 -4.80 -0.86 -18.69
CA MET A 184 -3.77 -0.79 -19.72
C MET A 184 -4.28 -0.13 -21.00
N GLU A 185 -5.50 -0.45 -21.43
CA GLU A 185 -6.15 0.23 -22.57
C GLU A 185 -6.31 1.74 -22.32
N ARG A 186 -6.65 2.12 -21.08
CA ARG A 186 -6.71 3.54 -20.69
C ARG A 186 -5.35 4.20 -20.74
N GLU A 187 -4.29 3.52 -20.27
CA GLU A 187 -2.92 4.03 -20.30
C GLU A 187 -2.44 4.23 -21.75
N GLU A 188 -2.73 3.29 -22.65
CA GLU A 188 -2.40 3.40 -24.07
C GLU A 188 -3.13 4.55 -24.76
N ALA A 189 -4.38 4.83 -24.39
CA ALA A 189 -5.15 5.96 -24.93
C ALA A 189 -4.60 7.34 -24.52
N PHE A 190 -3.70 7.40 -23.53
CA PHE A 190 -3.01 8.64 -23.14
C PHE A 190 -1.71 8.88 -23.93
N VAL A 191 -1.30 7.94 -24.80
CA VAL A 191 -0.15 8.08 -25.72
C VAL A 191 -0.59 8.73 -27.03
#